data_AF-A0A9X9A6Z8-F1
#
_entry.id   AF-A0A9X9A6Z8-F1
#
_cell.length_a   1.000
_cell.length_b   1.000
_cell.length_c   1.000
_cell.angle_alpha   90.00
_cell.angle_beta   90.00
_cell.angle_gamma   90.00
#
_symmetry.space_group_name_H-M   'P 1'
#
loop_
_entity.id
_entity.type
_entity.pdbx_description
1 polymer ?
#
loop_
_entity_poly.entity_id
_entity_poly.type
_entity_poly.pdbx_seq_one_letter_code
_entity_poly.pdbx_strand_id
1 'polypeptide(L)' 'ELAVGECISLQYVCSYVKRYTKRRILPYFSQHIWKMAVTEYMTFLCYIGVLRKVGTYTYRKIRDAVMLKTEEEI' A
#
# COMPACT_ATOMS: atom_id res chain seq x y z
N GLU A 1 -9.49 9.48 -4.53
CA GLU A 1 -9.44 8.28 -3.68
C GLU A 1 -9.91 7.09 -4.49
N LEU A 2 -9.44 5.86 -4.19
CA LEU A 2 -9.88 4.65 -4.92
C LEU A 2 -11.28 4.26 -4.45
N ALA A 3 -12.24 4.05 -5.35
CA ALA A 3 -13.60 3.68 -4.97
C ALA A 3 -13.70 2.19 -4.58
N VAL A 4 -14.68 1.84 -3.75
CA VAL A 4 -14.96 0.44 -3.41
C VAL A 4 -15.34 -0.33 -4.68
N GLY A 5 -14.74 -1.50 -4.88
CA GLY A 5 -14.90 -2.33 -6.08
C GLY A 5 -13.84 -2.11 -7.16
N GLU A 6 -13.09 -1.02 -7.11
CA GLU A 6 -12.00 -0.75 -8.04
C GLU A 6 -10.77 -1.62 -7.77
N CYS A 7 -10.03 -1.88 -8.84
CA CYS A 7 -8.79 -2.65 -8.79
C CYS A 7 -7.58 -1.72 -8.78
N ILE A 8 -6.55 -2.12 -8.05
CA ILE A 8 -5.27 -1.44 -7.95
C ILE A 8 -4.13 -2.44 -8.14
N SER A 9 -3.11 -2.04 -8.90
CA SER A 9 -1.91 -2.86 -9.11
C SER A 9 -0.81 -2.44 -8.13
N LEU A 10 -0.01 -3.41 -7.71
CA LEU A 10 1.17 -3.15 -6.88
C LEU A 10 2.13 -2.17 -7.56
N GLN A 11 2.27 -2.28 -8.89
CA GLN A 11 3.15 -1.42 -9.68
C GLN A 11 2.68 0.04 -9.66
N TYR A 12 1.37 0.26 -9.75
CA TYR A 12 0.80 1.60 -9.59
C TYR A 12 1.13 2.18 -8.23
N VAL A 13 0.93 1.42 -7.14
CA VAL A 13 1.23 1.91 -5.77
C VAL A 13 2.71 2.14 -5.56
N CYS A 14 3.58 1.24 -6.03
CA CYS A 14 5.03 1.45 -5.97
C CYS A 14 5.42 2.74 -6.68
N SER A 15 4.82 3.04 -7.84
CA SER A 15 5.10 4.25 -8.62
C SER A 15 4.55 5.50 -7.94
N TYR A 16 3.39 5.39 -7.30
CA TYR A 16 2.78 6.46 -6.51
C TYR A 16 3.67 6.82 -5.31
N VAL A 17 4.03 5.84 -4.47
CA VAL A 17 4.95 6.02 -3.33
C VAL A 17 6.29 6.58 -3.82
N LYS A 18 6.81 6.08 -4.95
CA LYS A 18 8.05 6.58 -5.56
C LYS A 18 8.01 8.08 -5.85
N ARG A 19 6.84 8.60 -6.26
CA ARG A 19 6.61 10.00 -6.66
C ARG A 19 6.41 10.92 -5.45
N TYR A 20 5.69 10.47 -4.43
CA TYR A 20 5.27 11.32 -3.30
C TYR A 20 6.15 11.19 -2.05
N THR A 21 6.98 10.16 -1.94
CA THR A 21 7.86 9.95 -0.78
C THR A 21 9.30 10.35 -1.11
N LYS A 22 9.90 11.21 -0.28
CA LYS A 22 11.35 11.49 -0.34
C LYS A 22 12.11 10.23 0.06
N ARG A 23 12.70 9.54 -0.93
CA ARG A 23 13.49 8.32 -0.71
C ARG A 23 14.94 8.71 -0.47
N ARG A 24 15.46 8.42 0.72
CA ARG A 24 16.91 8.42 0.98
C ARG A 24 17.44 7.04 0.62
N ILE A 25 18.45 7.00 -0.26
CA ILE A 25 19.17 5.77 -0.58
C ILE A 25 20.20 5.59 0.54
N LEU A 26 20.06 4.50 1.29
CA LEU A 26 21.04 4.12 2.30
C LEU A 26 22.02 3.12 1.65
N PRO A 27 23.34 3.30 1.78
CA PRO A 27 24.34 2.55 1.03
C PRO A 27 24.33 1.04 1.29
N TYR A 28 23.81 0.60 2.44
CA TYR A 28 23.77 -0.82 2.83
C TYR A 28 22.38 -1.45 2.71
N PHE A 29 21.38 -0.71 2.25
CA PHE A 29 20.04 -1.22 2.09
C PHE A 29 19.76 -1.57 0.64
N SER A 30 19.05 -2.69 0.44
CA SER A 30 18.56 -3.07 -0.88
C SER A 30 17.73 -1.94 -1.48
N GLN A 31 18.02 -1.58 -2.74
CA GLN A 31 17.23 -0.61 -3.49
C GLN A 31 15.76 -1.05 -3.64
N HIS A 32 15.50 -2.36 -3.48
CA HIS A 32 14.16 -2.95 -3.55
C HIS A 32 13.42 -2.98 -2.21
N ILE A 33 14.02 -2.50 -1.11
CA ILE A 33 13.38 -2.53 0.22
C ILE A 33 12.02 -1.83 0.22
N TRP A 34 11.89 -0.74 -0.54
CA TRP A 34 10.63 -0.01 -0.70
C TRP A 34 9.55 -0.86 -1.38
N LYS A 35 9.92 -1.65 -2.40
CA LYS A 35 8.98 -2.53 -3.09
C LYS A 35 8.53 -3.65 -2.15
N MET A 36 9.43 -4.18 -1.32
CA MET A 36 9.07 -5.18 -0.30
C MET A 36 8.13 -4.58 0.74
N ALA A 37 8.43 -3.41 1.30
CA ALA A 37 7.57 -2.72 2.26
C ALA A 37 6.16 -2.45 1.71
N VAL A 38 6.04 -1.99 0.46
CA VAL A 38 4.72 -1.80 -0.18
C VAL A 38 3.98 -3.13 -0.36
N THR A 39 4.69 -4.20 -0.69
CA THR A 39 4.09 -5.54 -0.86
C THR A 39 3.58 -6.11 0.47
N GLU A 40 4.36 -5.94 1.54
CA GLU A 40 3.96 -6.34 2.89
C GLU A 40 2.75 -5.53 3.37
N TYR A 41 2.76 -4.22 3.14
CA TYR A 41 1.62 -3.36 3.49
C TYR A 41 0.34 -3.76 2.74
N MET A 42 0.43 -4.05 1.44
CA MET A 42 -0.71 -4.55 0.67
C MET A 42 -1.22 -5.91 1.19
N THR A 43 -0.30 -6.77 1.61
CA THR A 43 -0.64 -8.06 2.23
C THR A 43 -1.35 -7.86 3.56
N PHE A 44 -0.88 -6.93 4.39
CA PHE A 44 -1.54 -6.55 5.63
C PHE A 44 -2.96 -6.02 5.36
N LEU A 45 -3.13 -5.12 4.39
CA LEU A 45 -4.46 -4.61 4.00
C LEU A 45 -5.39 -5.73 3.51
N CYS A 46 -4.85 -6.79 2.91
CA CYS A 46 -5.62 -7.99 2.60
C CYS A 46 -6.02 -8.77 3.84
N TYR A 47 -5.10 -8.95 4.79
CA TYR A 47 -5.37 -9.65 6.04
C TYR A 47 -6.46 -8.97 6.86
N ILE A 48 -6.40 -7.64 6.98
CA ILE A 48 -7.45 -6.85 7.64
C ILE A 48 -8.67 -6.61 6.75
N GLY A 49 -8.82 -7.31 5.62
CA GLY A 49 -10.04 -7.27 4.79
C GLY A 49 -10.36 -5.94 4.11
N VAL A 50 -9.42 -4.99 4.03
CA VAL A 50 -9.57 -3.73 3.27
C VAL A 50 -9.45 -4.01 1.77
N LEU A 51 -8.51 -4.88 1.39
CA LEU A 51 -8.27 -5.29 0.01
C LEU A 51 -8.52 -6.79 -0.18
N ARG A 52 -8.93 -7.19 -1.39
CA ARG A 52 -8.93 -8.58 -1.84
C ARG A 52 -7.84 -8.78 -2.87
N LYS A 53 -6.99 -9.79 -2.71
CA LYS A 53 -6.10 -10.20 -3.79
C LYS A 53 -6.93 -10.88 -4.89
N VAL A 54 -6.87 -10.34 -6.11
CA VAL A 54 -7.63 -10.86 -7.27
C VAL A 54 -6.72 -11.43 -8.37
N GLY A 55 -5.42 -11.20 -8.29
CA GLY A 55 -4.43 -11.77 -9.21
C GLY A 55 -3.01 -11.60 -8.71
N THR A 56 -2.05 -11.87 -9.58
CA THR A 56 -0.62 -11.66 -9.29
C THR A 56 -0.36 -10.15 -9.22
N TYR A 57 -0.17 -9.65 -7.99
CA TYR A 57 0.07 -8.23 -7.70
C TYR A 57 -1.10 -7.28 -8.01
N THR A 58 -2.31 -7.81 -8.14
CA THR A 58 -3.54 -7.03 -8.34
C THR A 58 -4.49 -7.22 -7.18
N TYR A 59 -5.01 -6.11 -6.68
CA TYR A 59 -5.85 -6.04 -5.48
C TYR A 59 -7.15 -5.31 -5.83
N ARG A 60 -8.25 -5.67 -5.17
CA ARG A 60 -9.54 -5.01 -5.29
C ARG A 60 -9.93 -4.40 -3.95
N LYS A 61 -10.36 -3.14 -3.94
CA LYS A 61 -10.83 -2.50 -2.71
C LYS A 61 -12.20 -3.07 -2.32
N ILE A 62 -12.33 -3.59 -1.10
CA ILE A 62 -13.58 -4.19 -0.60
C ILE A 62 -14.30 -3.21 0.33
N ARG A 63 -13.53 -2.48 1.14
CA ARG A 63 -14.06 -1.52 2.11
C ARG A 63 -13.09 -0.37 2.28
N ASP A 64 -13.57 0.72 2.85
CA ASP A 64 -12.70 1.82 3.24
C ASP A 64 -11.78 1.41 4.39
N ALA A 65 -10.58 1.95 4.38
CA ALA A 65 -9.67 1.80 5.51
C ALA A 65 -10.24 2.64 6.66
N VAL A 66 -10.54 1.99 7.78
CA VAL A 66 -10.85 2.72 9.01
C VAL A 66 -9.53 3.35 9.47
N MET A 67 -9.33 4.65 9.22
CA MET A 67 -8.31 5.39 9.95
C MET A 67 -8.77 5.44 11.40
N LEU A 68 -8.11 4.68 12.26
CA LEU A 68 -8.16 4.93 13.69
C LEU A 68 -7.63 6.36 13.87
N LYS A 69 -8.46 7.25 14.40
CA LYS A 69 -8.01 8.58 14.80
C LYS A 69 -6.86 8.38 15.77
N THR A 70 -5.67 8.82 15.38
CA THR A 70 -4.51 8.84 16.27
C THR A 70 -4.85 9.77 17.43
N GLU A 71 -4.41 9.45 18.65
CA GLU A 71 -4.78 10.14 19.91
C GLU A 71 -4.49 11.66 19.94
N GLU A 72 -3.90 12.24 18.88
CA GLU A 72 -3.60 13.67 18.73
C GLU A 72 -4.73 14.51 18.08
N GLU A 73 -5.90 13.94 17.73
CA GLU A 73 -7.06 14.66 17.17
C GLU A 73 -8.23 14.87 18.16
N ILE A 74 -7.96 15.17 19.45
CA ILE A 74 -8.98 15.62 20.43
C ILE A 74 -8.72 17.06 20.86
#